data_AF-A0A512BMG1-F1
#
_entry.id   AF-A0A512BMG1-F1
#
_cell.length_a   1.000
_cell.length_b   1.000
_cell.length_c   1.000
_cell.angle_alpha   90.00
_cell.angle_beta   90.00
_cell.angle_gamma   90.00
#
_symmetry.space_group_name_H-M   'P 1'
#
loop_
_entity.id
_entity.type
_entity.pdbx_description
1 polymer ?
#
loop_
_entity_poly.entity_id
_entity_poly.type
_entity_poly.pdbx_seq_one_letter_code
_entity_poly.pdbx_strand_id
1 'polypeptide(L)'
;MNDNDVPLSDLSELPELTAIKQAALSYVTEAFAEAELDGLDGDCMAQAALFAAFTELVTTYGEDAVAEYAAGLPDRIRSGVFSMAMSLKH
;
A
#
# COMPACT_ATOMS: atom_id res chain seq x y z
N MET A 1 -5.37 9.19 29.33
CA MET A 1 -5.62 8.46 28.08
C MET A 1 -5.26 9.45 27.00
N ASN A 2 -4.16 9.21 26.29
CA ASN A 2 -3.69 10.10 25.24
C ASN A 2 -4.40 9.64 23.97
N ASP A 3 -5.28 10.47 23.41
CA ASP A 3 -6.13 10.12 22.25
C ASP A 3 -5.33 9.94 20.94
N ASN A 4 -4.00 9.89 21.00
CA ASN A 4 -3.09 9.84 19.84
C ASN A 4 -2.44 8.47 19.58
N ASP A 5 -2.71 7.44 20.38
CA ASP A 5 -2.17 6.09 20.16
C ASP A 5 -3.16 5.19 19.39
N VAL A 6 -3.85 5.73 18.39
CA VAL A 6 -4.63 4.89 17.48
C VAL A 6 -3.64 4.16 16.57
N PRO A 7 -3.51 2.83 16.65
CA PRO A 7 -2.55 2.11 15.84
C PRO A 7 -2.87 2.29 14.35
N LEU A 8 -1.84 2.24 13.50
CA LEU A 8 -1.97 2.38 12.04
C LEU A 8 -3.03 1.41 11.44
N SER A 9 -3.28 0.29 12.13
CA SER A 9 -4.32 -0.70 11.79
C SER A 9 -5.75 -0.16 11.95
N ASP A 10 -6.05 0.59 13.00
CA ASP A 10 -7.42 0.98 13.36
C ASP A 10 -7.93 2.15 12.50
N LEU A 11 -7.02 3.00 12.01
CA LEU A 11 -7.33 4.02 11.01
C LEU A 11 -7.80 3.43 9.68
N SER A 12 -7.64 2.11 9.46
CA SER A 12 -8.09 1.47 8.22
C SER A 12 -9.57 1.14 8.17
N GLU A 13 -10.27 1.15 9.31
CA GLU A 13 -11.65 0.67 9.40
C GLU A 13 -12.72 1.76 9.25
N LEU A 14 -12.33 3.04 9.13
CA LEU A 14 -13.28 4.13 8.91
C LEU A 14 -13.79 4.15 7.45
N PRO A 15 -15.11 4.22 7.19
CA PRO A 15 -15.67 4.19 5.84
C PRO A 15 -15.13 5.28 4.91
N GLU A 16 -14.95 6.50 5.41
CA GLU A 16 -14.40 7.62 4.65
C GLU A 16 -12.93 7.39 4.27
N LEU A 17 -12.13 6.86 5.19
CA LEU A 17 -10.73 6.49 4.91
C LEU A 17 -10.65 5.33 3.91
N THR A 18 -11.61 4.41 3.93
CA THR A 18 -11.69 3.34 2.93
C THR A 18 -11.93 3.89 1.52
N ALA A 19 -12.86 4.84 1.36
CA ALA A 19 -13.11 5.49 0.07
C ALA A 19 -11.89 6.28 -0.43
N ILE A 20 -11.20 7.00 0.47
CA ILE A 20 -9.96 7.72 0.12
C ILE A 20 -8.86 6.75 -0.31
N LYS A 21 -8.69 5.63 0.41
CA LYS A 21 -7.71 4.59 0.05
C LYS A 21 -8.00 3.96 -1.30
N GLN A 22 -9.28 3.71 -1.61
CA GLN A 22 -9.69 3.22 -2.94
C GLN A 22 -9.37 4.24 -4.04
N ALA A 23 -9.67 5.51 -3.84
CA ALA A 23 -9.35 6.56 -4.80
C ALA A 23 -7.83 6.67 -5.03
N ALA A 24 -7.03 6.66 -3.96
CA ALA A 24 -5.57 6.67 -4.04
C ALA A 24 -5.03 5.45 -4.81
N LEU A 25 -5.60 4.26 -4.57
CA LEU A 25 -5.23 3.04 -5.30
C LEU A 25 -5.54 3.15 -6.80
N SER A 26 -6.66 3.78 -7.18
CA SER A 26 -6.97 4.04 -8.59
C SER A 26 -5.90 4.91 -9.25
N TYR A 27 -5.48 6.01 -8.62
CA TYR A 27 -4.40 6.87 -9.14
C TYR A 27 -3.08 6.10 -9.31
N VAL A 28 -2.72 5.26 -8.34
CA VAL A 28 -1.51 4.43 -8.45
C VAL A 28 -1.65 3.42 -9.59
N THR A 29 -2.82 2.80 -9.75
CA THR A 29 -3.05 1.84 -10.84
C THR A 29 -2.98 2.50 -12.22
N GLU A 30 -3.52 3.71 -12.36
CA GLU A 30 -3.42 4.51 -13.58
C GLU A 30 -1.96 4.86 -13.89
N ALA A 31 -1.18 5.28 -12.89
CA ALA A 31 0.25 5.56 -13.07
C ALA A 31 1.05 4.32 -13.52
N PHE A 32 0.67 3.12 -13.05
CA PHE A 32 1.27 1.87 -13.51
C PHE A 32 0.92 1.57 -14.96
N ALA A 33 -0.34 1.79 -15.36
CA ALA A 33 -0.77 1.59 -16.74
C ALA A 33 -0.07 2.57 -17.69
N GLU A 34 0.11 3.83 -17.30
CA GLU A 34 0.88 4.82 -18.07
C GLU A 34 2.36 4.43 -18.19
N ALA A 35 2.98 4.00 -17.09
CA ALA A 35 4.36 3.52 -17.09
C ALA A 35 4.57 2.34 -18.05
N GLU A 36 3.63 1.40 -18.11
CA GLU A 36 3.67 0.27 -19.04
C GLU A 36 3.58 0.75 -20.51
N LEU A 37 2.75 1.75 -20.80
CA LEU A 37 2.66 2.34 -22.14
C LEU A 37 3.97 3.03 -22.57
N ASP A 38 4.69 3.61 -21.61
CA ASP A 38 6.01 4.21 -21.81
C ASP A 38 7.15 3.16 -21.89
N GLY A 39 6.83 1.88 -21.73
CA GLY A 39 7.77 0.76 -21.83
C GLY A 39 8.59 0.52 -20.56
N LEU A 40 8.15 1.04 -19.41
CA LEU A 40 8.77 0.74 -18.13
C LEU A 40 8.43 -0.70 -17.70
N ASP A 41 9.44 -1.38 -17.15
CA ASP A 41 9.28 -2.71 -16.60
C ASP A 41 8.43 -2.67 -15.31
N GLY A 42 7.44 -3.57 -15.24
CA GLY A 42 6.47 -3.62 -14.15
C GLY A 42 7.12 -3.91 -12.78
N ASP A 43 8.16 -4.75 -12.75
CA ASP A 43 8.89 -5.04 -11.51
C ASP A 43 9.65 -3.79 -11.02
N CYS A 44 10.25 -3.05 -11.95
CA CYS A 44 10.90 -1.77 -11.63
C CYS A 44 9.92 -0.73 -11.11
N MET A 45 8.73 -0.62 -11.71
CA MET A 45 7.68 0.30 -11.24
C MET A 45 7.18 -0.09 -9.84
N ALA A 46 6.98 -1.39 -9.59
CA ALA A 46 6.59 -1.91 -8.28
C ALA A 46 7.62 -1.57 -7.18
N GLN A 47 8.91 -1.76 -7.48
CA GLN A 47 9.99 -1.41 -6.55
C GLN A 47 10.04 0.10 -6.26
N ALA A 48 9.89 0.93 -7.30
CA ALA A 48 9.85 2.38 -7.14
C ALA A 48 8.64 2.83 -6.29
N ALA A 49 7.46 2.25 -6.53
CA ALA A 49 6.26 2.53 -5.76
C ALA A 49 6.41 2.14 -4.28
N LEU A 50 7.01 0.97 -4.00
CA LEU A 50 7.30 0.55 -2.62
C LEU A 50 8.26 1.52 -1.93
N PHE A 51 9.32 1.96 -2.62
CA PHE A 51 10.26 2.93 -2.07
C PHE A 51 9.59 4.27 -1.76
N ALA A 52 8.78 4.79 -2.69
CA ALA A 52 8.04 6.03 -2.49
C ALA A 52 7.04 5.91 -1.32
N ALA A 53 6.29 4.81 -1.25
CA ALA A 53 5.35 4.55 -0.18
C ALA A 53 6.04 4.48 1.19
N PHE A 54 7.15 3.74 1.33
CA PHE A 54 7.88 3.68 2.60
C PHE A 54 8.51 5.02 2.97
N THR A 55 9.00 5.79 1.99
CA THR A 55 9.56 7.13 2.24
C THR A 55 8.49 8.05 2.84
N GLU A 56 7.28 8.06 2.29
CA GLU A 56 6.16 8.85 2.80
C GLU A 56 5.75 8.42 4.21
N LEU A 57 5.64 7.10 4.42
CA LEU A 57 5.29 6.53 5.73
C LEU A 57 6.35 6.88 6.79
N VAL A 58 7.63 6.76 6.47
CA VAL A 58 8.73 7.09 7.41
C VAL A 58 8.75 8.59 7.69
N THR A 59 8.50 9.42 6.68
CA THR A 59 8.42 10.88 6.85
C THR A 59 7.28 11.27 7.77
N THR A 60 6.15 10.58 7.69
CA THR A 60 4.94 10.89 8.47
C THR A 60 4.99 10.30 9.89
N TYR A 61 5.47 9.05 10.04
CA TYR A 61 5.31 8.25 11.25
C TYR A 61 6.64 7.86 11.94
N GLY A 62 7.78 8.04 11.27
CA GLY A 62 9.10 7.65 11.77
C GLY A 62 9.50 6.21 11.45
N GLU A 63 10.80 5.92 11.51
CA GLU A 63 11.38 4.63 11.09
C GLU A 63 10.87 3.43 11.92
N ASP A 64 10.84 3.57 13.25
CA ASP A 64 10.45 2.47 14.15
C ASP A 64 8.99 2.04 13.95
N ALA A 65 8.06 3.00 13.86
CA ALA A 65 6.64 2.72 13.63
C ALA A 65 6.41 2.03 12.28
N VAL A 66 7.15 2.43 11.24
CA VAL A 66 7.05 1.83 9.91
C VAL A 66 7.69 0.44 9.87
N ALA A 67 8.78 0.22 10.62
CA ALA A 67 9.39 -1.10 10.76
C ALA A 67 8.43 -2.09 11.43
N GLU A 68 7.73 -1.67 12.49
CA GLU A 68 6.70 -2.48 13.14
C GLU A 68 5.52 -2.77 12.20
N TYR A 69 5.04 -1.77 11.47
CA TYR A 69 4.03 -1.98 10.42
C TYR A 69 4.48 -2.98 9.35
N ALA A 70 5.73 -2.85 8.89
CA ALA A 70 6.29 -3.69 7.83
C ALA A 70 6.51 -5.15 8.28
N ALA A 71 6.72 -5.39 9.59
CA ALA A 71 6.90 -6.72 10.14
C ALA A 71 5.70 -7.65 9.90
N GLY A 72 4.49 -7.10 9.73
CA GLY A 72 3.27 -7.85 9.39
C GLY A 72 3.11 -8.15 7.89
N LEU A 73 3.91 -7.54 7.00
CA LEU A 73 3.77 -7.73 5.55
C LEU A 73 4.04 -9.17 5.09
N PRO A 74 5.07 -9.88 5.58
CA PRO A 74 5.31 -11.26 5.17
C PRO A 74 4.10 -12.17 5.39
N ASP A 75 3.40 -12.00 6.51
CA ASP A 75 2.22 -12.82 6.83
C ASP A 75 1.02 -12.46 5.97
N ARG A 76 0.83 -11.16 5.69
CA ARG A 76 -0.18 -10.70 4.72
C ARG A 76 0.08 -11.23 3.32
N ILE A 77 1.34 -11.24 2.86
CA ILE A 77 1.69 -11.79 1.55
C ILE A 77 1.37 -13.29 1.50
N ARG A 78 1.76 -14.04 2.54
CA ARG A 78 1.50 -15.49 2.62
C ARG A 78 0.02 -15.83 2.75
N SER A 79 -0.79 -14.96 3.35
CA SER A 79 -2.24 -15.16 3.43
C SER A 79 -2.95 -14.92 2.09
N GLY A 80 -2.26 -14.42 1.07
CA GLY A 80 -2.79 -14.26 -0.28
C GLY A 80 -3.68 -13.04 -0.48
N VAL A 81 -3.73 -12.10 0.48
CA VAL A 81 -4.58 -10.90 0.39
C VAL A 81 -4.24 -10.00 -0.80
N PHE A 82 -3.01 -10.10 -1.32
CA PHE A 82 -2.55 -9.37 -2.50
C PHE A 82 -2.69 -10.16 -3.81
N SER A 83 -3.04 -11.44 -3.76
CA SER A 83 -3.19 -12.31 -4.93
C SER A 83 -4.59 -12.24 -5.56
N MET A 84 -5.42 -11.26 -5.19
CA MET A 84 -6.80 -11.14 -5.66
C MET A 84 -6.97 -10.70 -7.12
N ALA A 85 -5.90 -10.41 -7.85
CA ALA A 85 -5.94 -10.26 -9.29
C ALA A 85 -5.54 -11.61 -9.94
N MET A 86 -6.45 -12.20 -10.73
CA MET A 86 -6.32 -13.46 -11.49
C MET A 86 -6.97 -14.72 -10.89
N SER A 87 -8.24 -14.60 -10.49
CA SER A 87 -9.22 -15.68 -10.73
C SER A 87 -10.43 -15.14 -11.51
N LEU A 88 -10.18 -14.49 -12.64
CA LEU A 88 -11.18 -14.45 -13.72
C LEU A 88 -10.77 -15.50 -14.75
N LYS A 89 -11.22 -16.73 -14.47
CA LYS A 89 -11.22 -17.84 -15.42
C LYS A 89 -12.49 -17.67 -16.24
N HIS A 90 -12.37 -17.34 -17.53
CA HIS A 90 -13.14 -17.88 -18.66
C HIS A 90 -12.91 -17.07 -19.93
#